data_AF-A0A1B8UMV2-F1
#
_entry.id   AF-A0A1B8UMV2-F1
#
_cell.length_a   1.000
_cell.length_b   1.000
_cell.length_c   1.000
_cell.angle_alpha   90.00
_cell.angle_beta   90.00
_cell.angle_gamma   90.00
#
_symmetry.space_group_name_H-M   'P 1'
#
loop_
_entity.id
_entity.type
_entity.pdbx_description
1 polymer ?
#
loop_
_entity_poly.entity_id
_entity_poly.type
_entity_poly.pdbx_seq_one_letter_code
_entity_poly.pdbx_strand_id
1 'polypeptide(L)'
;MKKPWIDGPSELLQHGLEHLYDGSEFDLRIAMISIDNSVELMLKTYLGLPKRFTGITGLTRKEFEEASNSFPALLDLTEKYVPDKITDLDLADIEWFHRLRNQLYHSGNGITVEKSKVESYSLLAQTLFKNLFETSLTISSTKLNYNLKGEFLDIFNVISQLFRDVIAKIDDGEREQKNGWMYHRKDEVLGGDLKVLGYYEQIRKFRNEMVHVNREYTIDYLKENIEMATEVQKYLKNRLQIMG
;
A
#
# COMPACT_ATOMS: atom_id res chain seq x y z
N MET A 1 2.84 0.50 -24.95
CA MET A 1 3.53 1.77 -24.62
C MET A 1 2.60 2.57 -23.72
N LYS A 2 3.05 2.99 -22.53
CA LYS A 2 2.25 3.84 -21.64
C LYS A 2 2.05 5.20 -22.34
N LYS A 3 0.81 5.68 -22.41
CA LYS A 3 0.52 6.95 -23.09
C LYS A 3 0.98 8.10 -22.16
N PRO A 4 1.73 9.11 -22.66
CA PRO A 4 2.45 10.05 -21.81
C PRO A 4 1.54 10.94 -20.95
N TRP A 5 0.29 11.18 -21.36
CA TRP A 5 -0.68 11.94 -20.58
C TRP A 5 -1.20 11.21 -19.35
N ILE A 6 -1.02 9.88 -19.27
CA ILE A 6 -1.46 9.07 -18.13
C ILE A 6 -0.46 9.20 -16.97
N ASP A 7 0.79 9.61 -17.25
CA ASP A 7 1.88 9.57 -16.28
C ASP A 7 1.59 10.42 -15.04
N GLY A 8 1.20 11.69 -15.21
CA GLY A 8 0.89 12.60 -14.10
C GLY A 8 -0.18 12.06 -13.13
N PRO A 9 -1.41 11.76 -13.59
CA PRO A 9 -2.42 11.16 -12.73
C PRO A 9 -1.96 9.84 -12.10
N SER A 10 -1.28 8.98 -12.86
CA SER A 10 -0.82 7.68 -12.37
C SER A 10 0.24 7.80 -11.26
N GLU A 11 1.16 8.75 -11.39
CA GLU A 11 2.22 9.01 -10.42
C GLU A 11 1.65 9.53 -9.09
N LEU A 12 0.70 10.47 -9.15
CA LEU A 12 0.02 10.94 -7.94
C LEU A 12 -0.80 9.85 -7.26
N LEU A 13 -1.51 9.01 -8.02
CA LEU A 13 -2.27 7.90 -7.45
C LEU A 13 -1.33 6.89 -6.80
N GLN A 14 -0.23 6.55 -7.48
CA GLN A 14 0.84 5.69 -6.97
C GLN A 14 1.35 6.18 -5.62
N HIS A 15 1.73 7.46 -5.51
CA HIS A 15 2.20 8.03 -4.25
C HIS A 15 1.13 8.04 -3.16
N GLY A 16 -0.12 8.30 -3.52
CA GLY A 16 -1.24 8.21 -2.58
C GLY A 16 -1.40 6.80 -1.99
N LEU A 17 -1.27 5.77 -2.83
CA LEU A 17 -1.31 4.36 -2.40
C LEU A 17 -0.10 3.97 -1.54
N GLU A 18 1.08 4.50 -1.83
CA GLU A 18 2.29 4.29 -1.02
C GLU A 18 2.11 4.84 0.40
N HIS A 19 1.60 6.06 0.56
CA HIS A 19 1.32 6.61 1.88
C HIS A 19 0.18 5.87 2.59
N LEU A 20 -0.85 5.44 1.87
CA LEU A 20 -1.91 4.62 2.46
C LEU A 20 -1.36 3.32 3.05
N TYR A 21 -0.36 2.73 2.39
CA TYR A 21 0.32 1.55 2.89
C TYR A 21 1.05 1.83 4.22
N ASP A 22 1.86 2.88 4.28
CA ASP A 22 2.64 3.25 5.48
C ASP A 22 1.73 3.58 6.68
N GLY A 23 0.58 4.22 6.42
CA GLY A 23 -0.58 4.20 7.32
C GLY A 23 -0.48 4.99 8.62
N SER A 24 0.56 5.79 8.85
CA SER A 24 0.61 6.74 9.97
C SER A 24 -0.45 7.83 9.83
N GLU A 25 -0.79 8.54 10.90
CA GLU A 25 -1.76 9.65 10.81
C GLU A 25 -1.34 10.74 9.81
N PHE A 26 -0.03 10.96 9.66
CA PHE A 26 0.51 11.86 8.65
C PHE A 26 0.35 11.25 7.26
N ASP A 27 0.73 9.99 7.08
CA ASP A 27 0.63 9.30 5.80
C ASP A 27 -0.82 9.17 5.32
N LEU A 28 -1.78 8.90 6.20
CA LEU A 28 -3.20 8.85 5.83
C LEU A 28 -3.71 10.20 5.30
N ARG A 29 -3.24 11.32 5.88
CA ARG A 29 -3.54 12.66 5.34
C ARG A 29 -2.91 12.86 3.97
N ILE A 30 -1.62 12.53 3.82
CA ILE A 30 -0.93 12.68 2.53
C ILE A 30 -1.55 11.77 1.47
N ALA A 31 -1.91 10.54 1.82
CA ALA A 31 -2.60 9.60 0.96
C ALA A 31 -3.92 10.17 0.45
N MET A 32 -4.78 10.65 1.37
CA MET A 32 -6.06 11.27 1.02
C MET A 32 -5.89 12.44 0.05
N ILE A 33 -4.91 13.30 0.30
CA ILE A 33 -4.61 14.48 -0.53
C ILE A 33 -4.12 14.05 -1.92
N SER A 34 -3.16 13.14 -1.97
CA SER A 34 -2.57 12.67 -3.22
C SER A 34 -3.57 11.91 -4.08
N ILE A 35 -4.44 11.10 -3.47
CA ILE A 35 -5.52 10.40 -4.17
C ILE A 35 -6.51 11.42 -4.76
N ASP A 36 -6.94 12.41 -3.98
CA ASP A 36 -7.89 13.44 -4.46
C ASP A 36 -7.32 14.27 -5.61
N ASN A 37 -6.07 14.74 -5.46
CA ASN A 37 -5.37 15.49 -6.50
C ASN A 37 -5.20 14.65 -7.77
N SER A 38 -4.97 13.35 -7.60
CA SER A 38 -4.90 12.42 -8.72
C SER A 38 -6.26 12.35 -9.44
N VAL A 39 -7.38 12.15 -8.71
CA VAL A 39 -8.73 12.13 -9.28
C VAL A 39 -9.01 13.41 -10.07
N GLU A 40 -8.77 14.59 -9.49
CA GLU A 40 -8.97 15.87 -10.17
C GLU A 40 -8.13 15.95 -11.46
N LEU A 41 -6.86 15.52 -11.39
CA LEU A 41 -5.98 15.50 -12.55
C LEU A 41 -6.44 14.48 -13.61
N MET A 42 -6.99 13.33 -13.22
CA MET A 42 -7.56 12.33 -14.15
C MET A 42 -8.70 12.94 -14.96
N LEU A 43 -9.64 13.62 -14.29
CA LEU A 43 -10.78 14.27 -14.93
C LEU A 43 -10.32 15.36 -15.90
N LYS A 44 -9.45 16.27 -15.43
CA LYS A 44 -8.87 17.34 -16.26
C LYS A 44 -8.12 16.79 -17.46
N THR A 45 -7.30 15.77 -17.24
CA THR A 45 -6.52 15.14 -18.32
C THR A 45 -7.45 14.54 -19.36
N TYR A 46 -8.41 13.73 -18.95
CA TYR A 46 -9.28 13.03 -19.88
C TYR A 46 -10.16 14.01 -20.67
N LEU A 47 -10.83 14.96 -20.00
CA LEU A 47 -11.65 15.97 -20.66
C LEU A 47 -10.85 16.90 -21.59
N GLY A 48 -9.58 17.16 -21.26
CA GLY A 48 -8.68 17.98 -22.08
C GLY A 48 -8.05 17.26 -23.28
N LEU A 49 -8.21 15.94 -23.41
CA LEU A 49 -7.64 15.19 -24.52
C LEU A 49 -8.37 15.51 -25.84
N PRO A 50 -7.65 15.49 -26.99
CA PRO A 50 -8.28 15.68 -28.29
C PRO A 50 -9.40 14.67 -28.57
N LYS A 51 -10.48 15.10 -29.25
CA LYS A 51 -11.63 14.27 -29.66
C LYS A 51 -11.26 12.91 -30.26
N ARG A 52 -10.16 12.82 -31.02
CA ARG A 52 -9.68 11.56 -31.62
C ARG A 52 -9.31 10.47 -30.59
N PHE A 53 -9.08 10.85 -29.33
CA PHE A 53 -8.78 9.94 -28.24
C PHE A 53 -9.99 9.65 -27.37
N THR A 54 -10.80 10.68 -27.08
CA THR A 54 -11.91 10.58 -26.10
C THR A 54 -13.26 10.30 -26.74
N GLY A 55 -13.41 10.58 -28.04
CA GLY A 55 -14.71 10.55 -28.73
C GLY A 55 -15.61 11.74 -28.40
N ILE A 56 -15.24 12.60 -27.44
CA ILE A 56 -16.08 13.69 -26.94
C ILE A 56 -16.42 14.69 -28.07
N THR A 57 -17.71 14.97 -28.22
CA THR A 57 -18.24 15.98 -29.14
C THR A 57 -18.99 17.06 -28.41
N GLY A 58 -18.75 18.33 -28.76
CA GLY A 58 -19.50 19.46 -28.24
C GLY A 58 -18.85 20.18 -27.04
N LEU A 59 -17.91 19.53 -26.33
CA LEU A 59 -17.15 20.19 -25.28
C LEU A 59 -16.26 21.28 -25.86
N THR A 60 -16.56 22.54 -25.52
CA THR A 60 -15.75 23.67 -25.95
C THR A 60 -14.57 23.88 -25.01
N ARG A 61 -13.49 24.47 -25.53
CA ARG A 61 -12.33 24.83 -24.71
C ARG A 61 -12.69 25.77 -23.57
N LYS A 62 -13.61 26.72 -23.83
CA LYS A 62 -14.10 27.67 -22.83
C LYS A 62 -14.85 26.96 -21.70
N GLU A 63 -15.79 26.07 -22.05
CA GLU A 63 -16.56 25.28 -21.07
C GLU A 63 -15.63 24.42 -20.20
N PHE A 64 -14.61 23.80 -20.79
CA PHE A 64 -13.59 23.04 -20.06
C PHE A 64 -12.75 23.92 -19.12
N GLU A 65 -12.27 25.07 -19.58
CA GLU A 65 -11.45 25.99 -18.78
C GLU A 65 -12.25 26.58 -17.60
N GLU A 66 -13.53 26.91 -17.81
CA GLU A 66 -14.42 27.39 -16.75
C GLU A 66 -14.66 26.32 -15.68
N ALA A 67 -14.99 25.09 -16.09
CA ALA A 67 -15.21 23.98 -15.17
C ALA A 67 -13.93 23.56 -14.43
N SER A 68 -12.75 23.67 -15.05
CA SER A 68 -11.47 23.26 -14.46
C SER A 68 -11.09 24.00 -13.17
N ASN A 69 -11.80 25.08 -12.82
CA ASN A 69 -11.61 25.83 -11.58
C ASN A 69 -12.53 25.35 -10.43
N SER A 70 -13.41 24.38 -10.68
CA SER A 70 -14.38 23.86 -9.71
C SER A 70 -14.51 22.35 -9.84
N PHE A 71 -14.18 21.62 -8.77
CA PHE A 71 -14.27 20.17 -8.77
C PHE A 71 -15.69 19.66 -9.05
N PRO A 72 -16.76 20.21 -8.43
CA PRO A 72 -18.13 19.86 -8.82
C PRO A 72 -18.43 20.07 -10.31
N ALA A 73 -17.98 21.19 -10.89
CA ALA A 73 -18.21 21.45 -12.32
C ALA A 73 -17.45 20.48 -13.23
N LEU A 74 -16.29 19.97 -12.79
CA LEU A 74 -15.58 18.90 -13.48
C LEU A 74 -16.33 17.57 -13.45
N LEU A 75 -16.97 17.24 -12.32
CA LEU A 75 -17.83 16.07 -12.21
C LEU A 75 -19.03 16.20 -13.15
N ASP A 76 -19.72 17.34 -13.15
CA ASP A 76 -20.85 17.62 -14.05
C ASP A 76 -20.46 17.47 -15.54
N LEU A 77 -19.28 17.99 -15.93
CA LEU A 77 -18.78 17.81 -17.29
C LEU A 77 -18.46 16.35 -17.61
N THR A 78 -17.92 15.62 -16.64
CA THR A 78 -17.59 14.21 -16.81
C THR A 78 -18.85 13.38 -17.01
N GLU A 79 -19.88 13.62 -16.21
CA GLU A 79 -21.19 12.98 -16.35
C GLU A 79 -21.85 13.30 -17.70
N LYS A 80 -21.78 14.56 -18.11
CA LYS A 80 -22.37 15.02 -19.38
C LYS A 80 -21.69 14.42 -20.62
N TYR A 81 -20.36 14.39 -20.64
CA TYR A 81 -19.59 14.06 -21.86
C TYR A 81 -19.01 12.66 -21.87
N VAL A 82 -18.94 12.00 -20.71
CA VAL A 82 -18.30 10.69 -20.55
C VAL A 82 -19.11 9.72 -19.65
N PRO A 83 -20.46 9.65 -19.76
CA PRO A 83 -21.27 8.86 -18.85
C PRO A 83 -20.97 7.36 -18.91
N ASP A 84 -20.56 6.86 -20.07
CA ASP A 84 -20.23 5.44 -20.30
C ASP A 84 -19.02 4.96 -19.50
N LYS A 85 -18.09 5.87 -19.20
CA LYS A 85 -16.85 5.58 -18.45
C LYS A 85 -17.03 5.63 -16.93
N ILE A 86 -18.19 6.03 -16.44
CA ILE A 86 -18.44 6.20 -15.00
C ILE A 86 -19.68 5.43 -14.53
N THR A 87 -20.19 4.50 -15.33
CA THR A 87 -21.44 3.75 -15.05
C THR A 87 -21.42 2.96 -13.75
N ASP A 88 -20.25 2.55 -13.28
CA ASP A 88 -20.02 1.78 -12.06
C ASP A 88 -19.49 2.65 -10.90
N LEU A 89 -19.55 3.97 -11.02
CA LEU A 89 -19.09 4.93 -10.03
C LEU A 89 -20.23 5.85 -9.59
N ASP A 90 -20.33 6.08 -8.28
CA ASP A 90 -21.16 7.14 -7.73
C ASP A 90 -20.33 8.43 -7.63
N LEU A 91 -20.66 9.43 -8.46
CA LEU A 91 -19.98 10.73 -8.42
C LEU A 91 -20.24 11.49 -7.12
N ALA A 92 -21.35 11.22 -6.42
CA ALA A 92 -21.65 11.82 -5.13
C ALA A 92 -20.65 11.35 -4.06
N ASP A 93 -20.21 10.09 -4.12
CA ASP A 93 -19.17 9.55 -3.23
C ASP A 93 -17.83 10.25 -3.49
N ILE A 94 -17.46 10.42 -4.76
CA ILE A 94 -16.24 11.14 -5.16
C ILE A 94 -16.28 12.58 -4.66
N GLU A 95 -17.40 13.28 -4.83
CA GLU A 95 -17.58 14.64 -4.30
C GLU A 95 -17.53 14.70 -2.77
N TRP A 96 -18.08 13.69 -2.09
CA TRP A 96 -18.00 13.59 -0.63
C TRP A 96 -16.55 13.45 -0.15
N PHE A 97 -15.76 12.59 -0.79
CA PHE A 97 -14.33 12.46 -0.48
C PHE A 97 -13.54 13.73 -0.77
N HIS A 98 -13.85 14.43 -1.87
CA HIS A 98 -13.24 15.73 -2.14
C HIS A 98 -13.52 16.77 -1.04
N ARG A 99 -14.76 16.80 -0.52
CA ARG A 99 -15.12 17.65 0.62
C ARG A 99 -14.37 17.24 1.90
N LEU A 100 -14.25 15.94 2.16
CA LEU A 100 -13.47 15.42 3.29
C LEU A 100 -12.00 15.88 3.21
N ARG A 101 -11.37 15.80 2.02
CA ARG A 101 -10.02 16.33 1.80
C ARG A 101 -9.92 17.81 2.13
N ASN A 102 -10.87 18.63 1.68
CA ASN A 102 -10.87 20.07 1.94
C ASN A 102 -10.95 20.38 3.44
N GLN A 103 -11.70 19.59 4.21
CA GLN A 103 -11.74 19.72 5.66
C GLN A 103 -10.39 19.43 6.32
N LEU A 104 -9.63 18.45 5.83
CA LEU A 104 -8.29 18.12 6.34
C LEU A 104 -7.27 19.25 6.13
N TYR A 105 -7.42 20.04 5.05
CA TYR A 105 -6.57 21.20 4.78
C TYR A 105 -6.92 22.43 5.63
N HIS A 106 -8.21 22.66 5.88
CA HIS A 106 -8.69 23.87 6.55
C HIS A 106 -8.84 23.72 8.06
N SER A 107 -8.89 22.48 8.56
CA SER A 107 -8.89 22.20 10.00
C SER A 107 -7.45 22.06 10.47
N GLY A 108 -6.76 23.17 10.75
CA GLY A 108 -5.39 23.21 11.28
C GLY A 108 -5.16 22.54 12.66
N ASN A 109 -6.05 21.63 13.05
CA ASN A 109 -6.17 21.04 14.38
C ASN A 109 -5.48 19.66 14.48
N GLY A 110 -4.76 19.22 13.43
CA GLY A 110 -4.08 17.93 13.41
C GLY A 110 -5.02 16.71 13.29
N ILE A 111 -6.31 16.91 12.99
CA ILE A 111 -7.28 15.82 12.78
C ILE A 111 -6.83 15.01 11.56
N THR A 112 -6.70 13.69 11.74
CA THR A 112 -6.42 12.73 10.66
C THR A 112 -7.71 12.08 10.14
N VAL A 113 -7.59 11.26 9.10
CA VAL A 113 -8.70 10.53 8.47
C VAL A 113 -8.60 9.04 8.82
N GLU A 114 -9.74 8.38 9.00
CA GLU A 114 -9.78 6.94 9.20
C GLU A 114 -9.22 6.20 7.97
N LYS A 115 -8.35 5.22 8.21
CA LYS A 115 -7.73 4.42 7.15
C LYS A 115 -8.74 3.82 6.18
N SER A 116 -9.85 3.28 6.69
CA SER A 116 -10.94 2.68 5.89
C SER A 116 -11.56 3.66 4.87
N LYS A 117 -11.63 4.96 5.21
CA LYS A 117 -12.12 6.00 4.30
C LYS A 117 -11.13 6.24 3.17
N VAL A 118 -9.83 6.29 3.48
CA VAL A 118 -8.78 6.44 2.47
C VAL A 118 -8.70 5.21 1.57
N GLU A 119 -8.83 4.01 2.12
CA GLU A 119 -8.94 2.76 1.36
C GLU A 119 -10.12 2.78 0.39
N SER A 120 -11.30 3.16 0.87
CA SER A 120 -12.51 3.28 0.04
C SER A 120 -12.32 4.28 -1.10
N TYR A 121 -11.74 5.45 -0.81
CA TYR A 121 -11.49 6.44 -1.86
C TYR A 121 -10.45 5.98 -2.87
N SER A 122 -9.42 5.24 -2.42
CA SER A 122 -8.41 4.67 -3.28
C SER A 122 -8.99 3.68 -4.29
N LEU A 123 -10.02 2.93 -3.92
CA LEU A 123 -10.71 1.98 -4.80
C LEU A 123 -11.53 2.72 -5.87
N LEU A 124 -12.23 3.79 -5.49
CA LEU A 124 -12.94 4.66 -6.43
C LEU A 124 -11.96 5.30 -7.42
N ALA A 125 -10.85 5.85 -6.93
CA ALA A 125 -9.82 6.47 -7.77
C ALA A 125 -9.16 5.49 -8.75
N GLN A 126 -8.86 4.27 -8.30
CA GLN A 126 -8.32 3.21 -9.18
C GLN A 126 -9.33 2.77 -10.24
N THR A 127 -10.62 2.69 -9.88
CA THR A 127 -11.70 2.34 -10.81
C THR A 127 -11.89 3.45 -11.85
N LEU A 128 -11.94 4.70 -11.41
CA LEU A 128 -12.01 5.86 -12.30
C LEU A 128 -10.81 5.90 -13.28
N PHE A 129 -9.60 5.70 -12.76
CA PHE A 129 -8.38 5.64 -13.58
C PHE A 129 -8.49 4.55 -14.66
N LYS A 130 -8.89 3.33 -14.25
CA LYS A 130 -9.06 2.20 -15.14
C LYS A 130 -10.08 2.50 -16.23
N ASN A 131 -11.21 3.10 -15.87
CA ASN A 131 -12.27 3.36 -16.83
C ASN A 131 -11.85 4.43 -17.83
N LEU A 132 -11.37 5.59 -17.35
CA LEU A 132 -10.97 6.71 -18.20
C LEU A 132 -9.82 6.32 -19.15
N PHE A 133 -8.81 5.61 -18.66
CA PHE A 133 -7.59 5.36 -19.45
C PHE A 133 -7.51 3.95 -20.03
N GLU A 134 -8.49 3.09 -19.75
CA GLU A 134 -8.56 1.69 -20.19
C GLU A 134 -7.30 0.89 -19.80
N THR A 135 -6.67 1.27 -18.68
CA THR A 135 -5.47 0.63 -18.14
C THR A 135 -5.52 0.63 -16.63
N SER A 136 -5.10 -0.46 -16.01
CA SER A 136 -4.91 -0.51 -14.57
C SER A 136 -3.63 0.20 -14.16
N LEU A 137 -3.61 0.74 -12.95
CA LEU A 137 -2.38 1.21 -12.33
C LEU A 137 -1.50 -0.01 -12.04
N THR A 138 -0.36 -0.12 -12.71
CA THR A 138 0.69 -1.03 -12.23
C THR A 138 1.34 -0.32 -11.06
N ILE A 139 0.92 -0.67 -9.84
CA ILE A 139 1.59 -0.18 -8.64
C ILE A 139 3.07 -0.54 -8.81
N SER A 140 3.96 0.46 -8.84
CA SER A 140 5.41 0.27 -8.87
C SER A 140 5.78 -0.64 -7.70
N SER A 141 5.92 -1.92 -8.04
CA SER A 141 6.21 -3.03 -7.14
C SER A 141 7.47 -2.77 -6.36
N THR A 142 8.36 -1.93 -6.88
CA THR A 142 9.73 -1.75 -6.42
C THR A 142 9.79 -1.00 -5.09
N LYS A 143 9.11 0.15 -4.91
CA LYS A 143 9.19 0.93 -3.65
C LYS A 143 8.36 0.31 -2.53
N LEU A 144 7.18 -0.18 -2.86
CA LEU A 144 6.37 -1.00 -1.94
C LEU A 144 7.08 -2.32 -1.60
N ASN A 145 7.80 -2.95 -2.55
CA ASN A 145 8.74 -4.05 -2.24
C ASN A 145 9.75 -3.62 -1.20
N TYR A 146 10.41 -2.48 -1.40
CA TYR A 146 11.48 -2.05 -0.50
C TYR A 146 10.96 -1.84 0.92
N ASN A 147 9.78 -1.21 1.09
CA ASN A 147 9.16 -1.03 2.40
C ASN A 147 8.79 -2.38 3.04
N LEU A 148 8.07 -3.25 2.32
CA LEU A 148 7.70 -4.59 2.78
C LEU A 148 8.92 -5.47 3.09
N LYS A 149 9.97 -5.40 2.27
CA LYS A 149 11.25 -6.09 2.50
C LYS A 149 11.91 -5.59 3.78
N GLY A 150 11.92 -4.27 4.00
CA GLY A 150 12.41 -3.65 5.23
C GLY A 150 11.64 -4.13 6.46
N GLU A 151 10.31 -4.06 6.41
CA GLU A 151 9.41 -4.52 7.46
C GLU A 151 9.65 -6.00 7.82
N PHE A 152 9.72 -6.86 6.80
CA PHE A 152 10.06 -8.27 7.01
C PHE A 152 11.42 -8.46 7.70
N LEU A 153 12.46 -7.74 7.24
CA LEU A 153 13.80 -7.83 7.82
C LEU A 153 13.83 -7.36 9.28
N ASP A 154 13.09 -6.32 9.62
CA ASP A 154 12.97 -5.83 10.99
C ASP A 154 12.30 -6.87 11.90
N ILE A 155 11.18 -7.46 11.47
CA ILE A 155 10.53 -8.54 12.21
C ILE A 155 11.49 -9.74 12.37
N PHE A 156 12.19 -10.12 11.31
CA PHE A 156 13.12 -11.24 11.32
C PHE A 156 14.32 -11.01 12.26
N ASN A 157 14.81 -9.77 12.34
CA ASN A 157 15.85 -9.38 13.31
C ASN A 157 15.36 -9.53 14.74
N VAL A 158 14.12 -9.12 15.03
CA VAL A 158 13.48 -9.33 16.34
C VAL A 158 13.33 -10.82 16.64
N ILE A 159 12.85 -11.63 15.69
CA ILE A 159 12.78 -13.10 15.85
C ILE A 159 14.13 -13.67 16.18
N SER A 160 15.18 -13.26 15.47
CA SER A 160 16.55 -13.73 15.69
C SER A 160 17.05 -13.39 17.09
N GLN A 161 16.68 -12.23 17.62
CA GLN A 161 16.99 -11.85 19.00
C GLN A 161 16.22 -12.70 20.01
N LEU A 162 14.90 -12.84 19.84
CA LEU A 162 14.07 -13.66 20.74
C LEU A 162 14.55 -15.13 20.74
N PHE A 163 15.00 -15.64 19.60
CA PHE A 163 15.59 -16.97 19.49
C PHE A 163 16.83 -17.12 20.37
N ARG A 164 17.72 -16.11 20.35
CA ARG A 164 18.90 -16.06 21.23
C ARG A 164 18.50 -16.03 22.70
N ASP A 165 17.52 -15.22 23.05
CA ASP A 165 17.05 -15.07 24.43
C ASP A 165 16.42 -16.38 24.95
N VAL A 166 15.65 -17.10 24.11
CA VAL A 166 15.10 -18.41 24.48
C VAL A 166 16.21 -19.42 24.69
N ILE A 167 17.19 -19.49 23.78
CA ILE A 167 18.35 -20.40 23.93
C ILE A 167 19.11 -20.10 25.22
N ALA A 168 19.35 -18.82 25.53
CA ALA A 168 20.04 -18.41 26.75
C ALA A 168 19.31 -18.82 28.04
N LYS A 169 17.98 -19.02 27.98
CA LYS A 169 17.21 -19.56 29.11
C LYS A 169 17.16 -21.08 29.16
N ILE A 170 17.35 -21.77 28.01
CA ILE A 170 17.38 -23.24 27.94
C ILE A 170 18.78 -23.78 28.28
N ASP A 171 19.83 -23.01 27.99
CA ASP A 171 21.22 -23.44 28.11
C ASP A 171 21.89 -22.83 29.35
N ASP A 172 22.38 -23.66 30.27
CA ASP A 172 22.91 -23.26 31.59
C ASP A 172 24.42 -22.90 31.57
N GLY A 173 24.99 -22.71 30.37
CA GLY A 173 26.31 -22.09 30.18
C GLY A 173 27.32 -22.88 29.32
N GLU A 174 28.22 -22.12 28.69
CA GLU A 174 29.53 -22.51 28.13
C GLU A 174 29.66 -23.05 26.69
N ARG A 175 28.90 -22.59 25.69
CA ARG A 175 29.30 -22.84 24.28
C ARG A 175 29.33 -21.59 23.41
N GLU A 176 30.48 -21.40 22.74
CA GLU A 176 30.72 -20.32 21.79
C GLU A 176 29.59 -20.23 20.76
N GLN A 177 28.90 -19.09 20.79
CA GLN A 177 27.77 -18.76 19.94
C GLN A 177 28.22 -18.55 18.49
N LYS A 178 28.38 -19.64 17.72
CA LYS A 178 28.50 -19.53 16.27
C LYS A 178 27.11 -19.36 15.64
N ASN A 179 26.96 -18.32 14.81
CA ASN A 179 25.70 -17.89 14.19
C ASN A 179 24.90 -18.97 13.42
N GLY A 180 25.48 -20.15 13.13
CA GLY A 180 24.79 -21.27 12.49
C GLY A 180 24.22 -22.31 13.45
N TRP A 181 24.76 -22.44 14.67
CA TRP A 181 24.44 -23.53 15.60
C TRP A 181 23.04 -23.40 16.21
N MET A 182 22.59 -22.18 16.44
CA MET A 182 21.27 -21.87 16.99
C MET A 182 20.12 -22.42 16.13
N TYR A 183 20.29 -22.46 14.80
CA TYR A 183 19.27 -22.94 13.87
C TYR A 183 19.02 -24.45 13.93
N HIS A 184 19.95 -25.23 14.53
CA HIS A 184 19.79 -26.67 14.72
C HIS A 184 18.95 -27.01 15.96
N ARG A 185 18.71 -26.04 16.86
CA ARG A 185 17.89 -26.20 18.07
C ARG A 185 16.48 -25.63 17.92
N LYS A 186 16.02 -25.46 16.69
CA LYS A 186 14.70 -24.88 16.39
C LYS A 186 13.56 -25.64 17.04
N ASP A 187 13.66 -26.96 17.17
CA ASP A 187 12.61 -27.78 17.78
C ASP A 187 12.52 -27.52 19.31
N GLU A 188 13.66 -27.27 19.96
CA GLU A 188 13.74 -26.92 21.39
C GLU A 188 13.23 -25.49 21.64
N VAL A 189 13.60 -24.56 20.78
CA VAL A 189 13.20 -23.14 20.87
C VAL A 189 11.73 -22.94 20.53
N LEU A 190 11.21 -23.66 19.54
CA LEU A 190 9.81 -23.55 19.12
C LEU A 190 8.90 -24.54 19.84
N GLY A 191 9.44 -25.41 20.71
CA GLY A 191 8.64 -26.29 21.56
C GLY A 191 7.80 -27.33 20.83
N GLY A 192 8.18 -27.69 19.61
CA GLY A 192 7.49 -28.72 18.81
C GLY A 192 6.15 -28.31 18.20
N ASP A 193 5.76 -27.03 18.22
CA ASP A 193 4.59 -26.56 17.47
C ASP A 193 4.86 -26.66 15.96
N LEU A 194 4.26 -27.65 15.31
CA LEU A 194 4.48 -27.97 13.89
C LEU A 194 4.11 -26.82 12.95
N LYS A 195 3.10 -26.01 13.31
CA LYS A 195 2.66 -24.87 12.50
C LYS A 195 3.70 -23.75 12.57
N VAL A 196 4.13 -23.40 13.77
CA VAL A 196 5.14 -22.35 13.99
C VAL A 196 6.50 -22.78 13.42
N LEU A 197 6.86 -24.06 13.54
CA LEU A 197 8.05 -24.62 12.92
C LEU A 197 8.02 -24.47 11.39
N GLY A 198 6.90 -24.82 10.75
CA GLY A 198 6.71 -24.64 9.32
C GLY A 198 6.83 -23.18 8.88
N TYR A 199 6.21 -22.25 9.61
CA TYR A 199 6.34 -20.82 9.36
C TYR A 199 7.78 -20.33 9.50
N TYR A 200 8.49 -20.78 10.56
CA TYR A 200 9.89 -20.40 10.77
C TYR A 200 10.81 -20.89 9.63
N GLU A 201 10.62 -22.11 9.13
CA GLU A 201 11.38 -22.61 7.99
C GLU A 201 11.12 -21.79 6.72
N GLN A 202 9.84 -21.48 6.47
CA GLN A 202 9.42 -20.70 5.31
C GLN A 202 10.03 -19.29 5.33
N ILE A 203 9.91 -18.56 6.45
CA ILE A 203 10.47 -17.20 6.55
C ILE A 203 12.00 -17.21 6.54
N ARG A 204 12.66 -18.24 7.06
CA ARG A 204 14.12 -18.38 6.99
C ARG A 204 14.58 -18.59 5.55
N LYS A 205 13.90 -19.47 4.80
CA LYS A 205 14.17 -19.67 3.38
C LYS A 205 13.95 -18.37 2.60
N PHE A 206 12.84 -17.69 2.86
CA PHE A 206 12.52 -16.40 2.24
C PHE A 206 13.57 -15.32 2.55
N ARG A 207 14.01 -15.18 3.80
CA ARG A 207 15.10 -14.27 4.20
C ARG A 207 16.39 -14.56 3.43
N ASN A 208 16.76 -15.84 3.30
CA ASN A 208 17.96 -16.22 2.56
C ASN A 208 17.84 -15.89 1.07
N GLU A 209 16.68 -16.14 0.47
CA GLU A 209 16.39 -15.72 -0.91
C GLU A 209 16.51 -14.19 -1.04
N MET A 210 15.95 -13.41 -0.12
CA MET A 210 16.04 -11.95 -0.14
C MET A 210 17.47 -11.40 -0.05
N VAL A 211 18.31 -12.01 0.79
CA VAL A 211 19.69 -11.56 1.02
C VAL A 211 20.63 -11.97 -0.10
N HIS A 212 20.38 -13.11 -0.75
CA HIS A 212 21.31 -13.69 -1.73
C HIS A 212 20.82 -13.56 -3.18
N VAL A 213 19.54 -13.27 -3.41
CA VAL A 213 18.94 -13.17 -4.75
C VAL A 213 18.27 -11.82 -4.91
N ASN A 214 18.82 -10.99 -5.81
CA ASN A 214 18.21 -9.71 -6.18
C ASN A 214 17.03 -9.95 -7.14
N ARG A 215 15.88 -10.36 -6.59
CA ARG A 215 14.61 -10.51 -7.33
C ARG A 215 13.52 -9.58 -6.80
N GLU A 216 12.59 -9.22 -7.67
CA GLU A 216 11.31 -8.62 -7.27
C GLU A 216 10.36 -9.70 -6.75
N TYR A 217 9.54 -9.35 -5.77
CA TYR A 217 8.52 -10.22 -5.18
C TYR A 217 7.14 -9.61 -5.41
N THR A 218 6.10 -10.44 -5.54
CA THR A 218 4.73 -9.91 -5.52
C THR A 218 4.40 -9.37 -4.13
N ILE A 219 3.51 -8.37 -4.07
CA ILE A 219 3.08 -7.76 -2.80
C ILE A 219 2.44 -8.82 -1.90
N ASP A 220 1.58 -9.67 -2.45
CA ASP A 220 0.89 -10.71 -1.69
C ASP A 220 1.87 -11.71 -1.08
N TYR A 221 2.90 -12.12 -1.85
CA TYR A 221 3.93 -13.02 -1.34
C TYR A 221 4.76 -12.38 -0.21
N LEU A 222 5.03 -11.07 -0.29
CA LEU A 222 5.69 -10.34 0.80
C LEU A 222 4.81 -10.30 2.05
N LYS A 223 3.52 -9.98 1.90
CA LYS A 223 2.56 -9.93 3.01
C LYS A 223 2.39 -11.28 3.70
N GLU A 224 2.24 -12.36 2.93
CA GLU A 224 2.17 -13.73 3.48
C GLU A 224 3.38 -14.06 4.36
N ASN A 225 4.59 -13.67 3.93
CA ASN A 225 5.80 -13.91 4.71
C ASN A 225 5.91 -13.00 5.95
N ILE A 226 5.41 -11.77 5.89
CA ILE A 226 5.31 -10.86 7.05
C ILE A 226 4.33 -11.39 8.08
N GLU A 227 3.17 -11.90 7.64
CA GLU A 227 2.17 -12.52 8.52
C GLU A 227 2.75 -13.75 9.24
N MET A 228 3.39 -14.65 8.48
CA MET A 228 4.08 -15.82 9.07
C MET A 228 5.18 -15.39 10.07
N ALA A 229 5.97 -14.37 9.74
CA ALA A 229 7.00 -13.86 10.64
C ALA A 229 6.40 -13.26 11.92
N THR A 230 5.30 -12.53 11.81
CA THR A 230 4.59 -11.94 12.95
C THR A 230 4.06 -13.01 13.90
N GLU A 231 3.48 -14.09 13.36
CA GLU A 231 3.01 -15.23 14.16
C GLU A 231 4.16 -15.91 14.91
N VAL A 232 5.30 -16.15 14.25
CA VAL A 232 6.50 -16.70 14.91
C VAL A 232 7.03 -15.76 15.99
N GLN A 233 7.09 -14.44 15.72
CA GLN A 233 7.52 -13.44 16.68
C GLN A 233 6.64 -13.45 17.93
N LYS A 234 5.31 -13.46 17.75
CA LYS A 234 4.33 -13.49 18.83
C LYS A 234 4.48 -14.77 19.66
N TYR A 235 4.65 -15.91 19.01
CA TYR A 235 4.89 -17.18 19.69
C TYR A 235 6.14 -17.14 20.57
N LEU A 236 7.27 -16.66 20.05
CA LEU A 236 8.52 -16.57 20.81
C LEU A 236 8.43 -15.60 21.99
N LYS A 237 7.74 -14.46 21.83
CA LYS A 237 7.47 -13.52 22.93
C LYS A 237 6.68 -14.19 24.05
N ASN A 238 5.60 -14.89 23.71
CA ASN A 238 4.78 -15.61 24.70
C ASN A 238 5.58 -16.70 25.41
N ARG A 239 6.42 -17.44 24.66
CA ARG A 239 7.27 -18.49 25.23
C ARG A 239 8.28 -17.92 26.24
N LEU A 240 8.94 -16.81 25.91
CA LEU A 240 9.86 -16.14 26.82
C LEU A 240 9.21 -15.65 28.12
N GLN A 241 7.96 -15.18 28.04
CA GLN A 241 7.17 -14.80 29.20
C GLN A 241 6.86 -16.00 30.10
N ILE A 242 6.54 -17.16 29.53
CA ILE A 242 6.27 -18.39 30.29
C ILE A 242 7.56 -18.94 30.94
N MET A 243 8.72 -18.68 30.33
CA MET A 243 10.03 -19.08 30.86
C MET A 243 10.64 -18.06 31.85
N GLY A 244 9.97 -16.94 32.10
CA GLY A 244 10.39 -15.92 33.08
C GLY A 244 9.76 -16.17 34.43
#